data_AF-E8M5H2-F1
#
_entry.id   AF-E8M5H2-F1
#
_cell.length_a   1.000
_cell.length_b   1.000
_cell.length_c   1.000
_cell.angle_alpha   90.00
_cell.angle_beta   90.00
_cell.angle_gamma   90.00
#
_symmetry.space_group_name_H-M   'P 1'
#
loop_
_entity.id
_entity.type
_entity.pdbx_description
1 polymer ?
#
loop_
_entity_poly.entity_id
_entity_poly.type
_entity_poly.pdbx_seq_one_letter_code
_entity_poly.pdbx_strand_id
1 'polypeptide(L)'
;MSKIEFTSQQKQAMATTLQSYLEQELDVEIGQFDADFMLDFIIQKLGPAFYNQGLKDAQAVMERKMMDIGDELYEIEQISEF
;
A
#
# COMPACT_ATOMS: atom_id res chain seq x y z
N MET A 1 11.02 -5.58 4.85
CA MET A 1 10.06 -5.00 3.90
C MET A 1 10.50 -5.40 2.50
N SER A 2 9.64 -6.02 1.70
CA SER A 2 9.95 -6.17 0.27
C SER A 2 10.10 -4.77 -0.32
N LYS A 3 11.13 -4.55 -1.12
CA LYS A 3 11.37 -3.24 -1.72
C LYS A 3 10.14 -2.85 -2.55
N ILE A 4 9.62 -1.64 -2.35
CA ILE A 4 8.57 -1.10 -3.22
C ILE A 4 9.23 -0.83 -4.57
N GLU A 5 8.90 -1.64 -5.56
CA GLU A 5 9.45 -1.55 -6.91
C GLU A 5 8.32 -1.38 -7.91
N PHE A 6 8.51 -0.44 -8.83
CA PHE A 6 7.60 -0.14 -9.92
C PHE A 6 8.34 -0.31 -11.24
N THR A 7 7.62 -0.67 -12.29
CA THR A 7 8.20 -0.67 -13.64
C THR A 7 8.57 0.75 -14.06
N SER A 8 9.50 0.89 -15.00
CA SER A 8 9.89 2.20 -15.53
C SER A 8 8.69 2.97 -16.10
N GLN A 9 7.74 2.26 -16.73
CA GLN A 9 6.52 2.87 -17.25
C GLN A 9 5.60 3.39 -16.14
N GLN A 10 5.47 2.65 -15.04
CA GLN A 10 4.70 3.10 -13.87
C GLN A 10 5.36 4.31 -13.22
N LYS A 11 6.69 4.31 -13.05
CA LYS A 11 7.44 5.45 -12.51
C LYS A 11 7.24 6.70 -13.37
N GLN A 12 7.38 6.57 -14.69
CA GLN A 12 7.18 7.68 -15.62
C GLN A 12 5.78 8.27 -15.49
N ALA A 13 4.74 7.43 -15.46
CA ALA A 13 3.36 7.88 -15.31
C ALA A 13 3.11 8.60 -13.97
N MET A 14 3.68 8.08 -12.87
CA MET A 14 3.58 8.70 -11.54
C MET A 14 4.32 10.05 -11.49
N ALA A 15 5.53 10.14 -12.05
CA ALA A 15 6.30 11.37 -12.10
C ALA A 15 5.60 12.44 -12.94
N THR A 16 5.06 12.08 -14.11
CA THR A 16 4.25 13.00 -14.93
C THR A 16 2.99 13.47 -14.18
N THR A 17 2.37 12.59 -13.39
CA THR A 17 1.22 12.97 -12.53
C THR A 17 1.62 14.00 -11.48
N LEU A 18 2.75 13.80 -10.81
CA LEU A 18 3.30 14.74 -9.82
C LEU A 18 3.67 16.07 -10.46
N GLN A 19 4.35 16.05 -11.60
CA GLN A 19 4.71 17.25 -12.37
C GLN A 19 3.46 18.06 -12.73
N SER A 20 2.44 17.41 -13.27
CA SER A 20 1.18 18.06 -13.66
C SER A 20 0.46 18.69 -12.48
N TYR A 21 0.45 18.01 -11.33
CA TYR A 21 -0.15 18.56 -10.10
C TYR A 21 0.59 19.80 -9.61
N LEU A 22 1.93 19.80 -9.61
CA LEU A 22 2.72 20.95 -9.19
C LEU A 22 2.47 22.17 -10.08
N GLU A 23 2.39 21.96 -11.39
CA GLU A 23 2.12 23.04 -12.34
C GLU A 23 0.69 23.57 -12.18
N GLN A 24 -0.32 22.69 -12.14
CA GLN A 24 -1.72 23.09 -12.16
C GLN A 24 -2.22 23.65 -10.83
N GLU A 25 -1.81 23.05 -9.72
CA GLU A 25 -2.36 23.38 -8.40
C GLU A 25 -1.47 24.34 -7.62
N LEU A 26 -0.15 24.35 -7.89
CA LEU A 26 0.81 25.15 -7.15
C LEU A 26 1.55 26.20 -7.99
N ASP A 27 1.30 26.26 -9.31
CA ASP A 27 2.00 27.16 -10.25
C ASP A 27 3.53 26.96 -10.23
N VAL A 28 3.97 25.71 -10.01
CA VAL A 28 5.38 25.32 -9.98
C VAL A 28 5.70 24.42 -11.17
N GLU A 29 6.37 24.98 -12.17
CA GLU A 29 6.89 24.23 -13.30
C GLU A 29 8.22 23.56 -12.93
N ILE A 30 8.29 22.22 -13.07
CA ILE A 30 9.51 21.44 -12.85
C ILE A 30 9.83 20.58 -14.06
N GLY A 31 11.11 20.23 -14.24
CA GLY A 31 11.53 19.29 -15.26
C GLY A 31 11.21 17.83 -14.90
N GLN A 32 11.27 16.94 -15.89
CA GLN A 32 11.03 15.50 -15.69
C GLN A 32 11.98 14.88 -14.67
N PHE A 33 13.27 15.25 -14.70
CA PHE A 33 14.26 14.73 -13.75
C PHE A 33 13.93 15.13 -12.30
N ASP A 34 13.49 16.36 -12.08
CA ASP A 34 13.10 16.82 -10.74
C ASP A 34 11.85 16.08 -10.25
N ALA A 35 10.89 15.81 -11.14
CA ALA A 35 9.71 15.01 -10.83
C ALA A 35 10.07 13.57 -10.46
N ASP A 36 11.00 12.95 -11.18
CA ASP A 36 11.51 11.60 -10.87
C ASP A 36 12.21 11.56 -9.51
N PHE A 37 13.05 12.56 -9.20
CA PHE A 37 13.71 12.66 -7.89
C PHE A 37 12.70 12.86 -6.76
N MET A 38 11.68 13.70 -6.97
CA MET A 38 10.63 13.91 -5.98
C MET A 38 9.82 12.62 -5.75
N LEU A 39 9.48 11.90 -6.82
CA LEU A 39 8.82 10.60 -6.72
C LEU A 39 9.66 9.60 -5.92
N ASP A 40 10.95 9.49 -6.22
CA ASP A 40 11.86 8.58 -5.51
C ASP A 40 11.98 8.95 -4.02
N PHE A 41 12.05 10.25 -3.70
CA PHE A 41 12.02 10.72 -2.31
C PHE A 41 10.74 10.32 -1.58
N ILE A 42 9.57 10.53 -2.21
CA ILE A 42 8.27 10.16 -1.64
C ILE A 42 8.21 8.65 -1.41
N ILE A 43 8.58 7.83 -2.39
CA ILE A 43 8.57 6.37 -2.27
C ILE A 43 9.49 5.91 -1.13
N GLN A 44 10.70 6.47 -1.04
CA GLN A 44 11.66 6.05 -0.03
C GLN A 44 11.27 6.49 1.38
N LYS A 45 10.70 7.69 1.55
CA LYS A 45 10.41 8.28 2.86
C LYS A 45 9.00 7.98 3.36
N LEU A 46 8.01 8.03 2.49
CA LEU A 46 6.59 7.88 2.83
C LEU A 46 6.03 6.49 2.47
N GLY A 47 6.60 5.83 1.45
CA GLY A 47 6.17 4.50 1.01
C GLY A 47 6.02 3.46 2.13
N PRO A 48 6.98 3.32 3.07
CA PRO A 48 6.84 2.39 4.18
C PRO A 48 5.63 2.66 5.09
N ALA A 49 5.25 3.93 5.29
CA ALA A 49 4.09 4.27 6.11
C ALA A 49 2.78 3.79 5.46
N PHE A 50 2.61 4.06 4.15
CA PHE A 50 1.44 3.59 3.40
C PHE A 50 1.39 2.06 3.33
N TYR A 51 2.52 1.42 3.07
CA TYR A 51 2.61 -0.04 3.01
C TYR A 51 2.25 -0.70 4.35
N ASN A 52 2.78 -0.18 5.46
CA ASN A 52 2.49 -0.71 6.79
C ASN A 52 1.01 -0.52 7.16
N GLN A 53 0.38 0.59 6.77
CA GLN A 53 -1.04 0.78 6.98
C GLN A 53 -1.86 -0.23 6.17
N GLY A 54 -1.53 -0.42 4.88
CA GLY A 54 -2.19 -1.42 4.04
C GLY A 54 -2.04 -2.85 4.59
N LEU A 55 -0.87 -3.20 5.15
CA LEU A 55 -0.67 -4.49 5.82
C LEU A 55 -1.55 -4.64 7.07
N LYS A 56 -1.69 -3.60 7.89
CA LYS A 56 -2.57 -3.63 9.07
C LYS A 56 -4.02 -3.84 8.65
N ASP A 57 -4.47 -3.17 7.60
CA ASP A 57 -5.83 -3.31 7.10
C ASP A 57 -6.08 -4.73 6.56
N ALA A 58 -5.11 -5.30 5.84
CA ALA A 58 -5.16 -6.69 5.37
C ALA A 58 -5.18 -7.69 6.53
N GLN A 59 -4.35 -7.47 7.56
CA GLN A 59 -4.33 -8.29 8.78
C GLN A 59 -5.69 -8.26 9.48
N ALA A 60 -6.31 -7.09 9.63
CA ALA A 60 -7.63 -6.97 10.25
C ALA A 60 -8.72 -7.72 9.48
N VAL A 61 -8.65 -7.78 8.15
CA VAL A 61 -9.56 -8.59 7.32
C VAL A 61 -9.34 -10.08 7.59
N MET A 62 -8.09 -10.53 7.63
CA MET A 62 -7.74 -11.93 7.89
C MET A 62 -8.16 -12.38 9.27
N GLU A 63 -7.91 -11.57 10.31
CA GLU A 63 -8.26 -11.87 11.70
C GLU A 63 -9.78 -12.08 11.86
N ARG A 64 -10.60 -11.22 11.24
CA ARG A 64 -12.06 -11.40 11.26
C ARG A 64 -12.47 -12.73 10.64
N LYS A 65 -11.94 -13.07 9.47
CA LYS A 65 -12.26 -14.35 8.81
C LYS A 65 -11.79 -15.56 9.60
N MET A 66 -10.65 -15.46 10.28
CA MET A 66 -10.16 -16.54 11.14
C MET A 66 -11.05 -16.73 12.37
N MET A 67 -11.59 -15.65 12.93
CA MET A 67 -12.58 -15.71 14.01
C MET A 67 -13.84 -16.42 13.54
N ASP A 68 -14.38 -16.01 12.38
CA ASP A 68 -15.57 -16.66 11.78
C ASP A 68 -15.36 -18.17 11.60
N ILE A 69 -14.20 -18.58 11.07
CA ILE A 69 -13.84 -20.00 10.92
C ILE A 69 -13.74 -20.70 12.29
N GLY A 70 -13.17 -20.03 13.29
CA GLY A 70 -13.06 -20.56 14.64
C GLY A 70 -14.43 -20.85 15.26
N ASP A 71 -15.37 -19.93 15.07
CA ASP A 71 -16.75 -20.06 15.54
C ASP A 71 -17.46 -21.22 14.82
N GLU A 72 -17.34 -21.33 13.49
CA GLU A 72 -17.91 -22.45 12.71
C GLU A 72 -17.35 -23.82 13.14
N LEU A 73 -16.05 -23.89 13.46
CA LEU A 73 -15.43 -25.12 13.95
C LEU A 73 -15.92 -25.51 15.35
N TYR A 74 -16.12 -24.53 16.22
CA TYR A 74 -16.66 -24.77 17.56
C TYR A 74 -18.11 -25.27 17.50
N GLU A 75 -18.92 -24.76 16.59
CA GLU A 75 -20.31 -25.20 16.40
C GLU A 75 -20.44 -26.68 16.01
N ILE A 76 -19.46 -27.22 15.27
CA ILE A 76 -19.48 -28.63 14.83
C ILE A 76 -18.77 -29.58 15.80
N GLU A 77 -18.09 -29.06 16.81
CA GLU A 77 -17.40 -29.85 17.84
C GLU A 77 -18.38 -30.77 18.57
N GLN A 78 -17.99 -32.02 18.80
CA GLN A 78 -18.82 -33.01 19.48
C GLN A 78 -18.19 -33.36 20.82
N ILE A 79 -19.03 -33.49 21.86
CA ILE A 79 -18.57 -33.97 23.16
C ILE A 79 -18.13 -35.43 23.02
N SER A 80 -16.87 -35.71 23.33
CA SER A 80 -16.31 -37.06 23.39
C SER A 80 -16.18 -37.51 24.85
N GLU A 81 -16.58 -38.75 25.14
CA GLU A 81 -16.31 -39.41 26.42
C GLU A 81 -14.96 -40.16 26.44
N PHE A 82 -14.23 -40.16 25.32
CA PHE A 82 -12.87 -40.71 25.18
C PHE A 82 -11.83 -39.60 25.18
#